data_AF-A0A7C3L628-F1
#
_entry.id   AF-A0A7C3L628-F1
#
_cell.length_a   1.000
_cell.length_b   1.000
_cell.length_c   1.000
_cell.angle_alpha   90.00
_cell.angle_beta   90.00
_cell.angle_gamma   90.00
#
_symmetry.space_group_name_H-M   'P 1'
#
loop_
_entity.id
_entity.type
_entity.pdbx_description
1 polymer ?
#
loop_
_entity_poly.entity_id
_entity_poly.type
_entity_poly.pdbx_seq_one_letter_code
_entity_poly.pdbx_strand_id
1 'polypeptide(L)'
;DPIRDFLPTTGKITAYYSPGGFGVRIDGNAYRGYVVPPYYDSLLAKMTVWGRTWEEVVDRTHRCLDEFVIRGVKTTIPLYHKIMQDEEFRRGDFDIQYIDRKLNELMYDDHRNRADMVVILAAAVAAYSRR
;
A
#
# COMPACT_ATOMS: atom_id res chain seq x y z
N ASP A 1 -7.17 3.89 5.41
CA ASP A 1 -7.76 2.98 4.40
C ASP A 1 -8.45 3.84 3.34
N PRO A 2 -7.86 4.02 2.15
CA PRO A 2 -8.38 4.92 1.13
C PRO A 2 -9.86 4.69 0.81
N ILE A 3 -10.27 3.44 0.59
CA ILE A 3 -11.64 3.07 0.21
C ILE A 3 -12.69 3.32 1.30
N ARG A 4 -12.25 3.58 2.53
CA ARG A 4 -13.12 3.93 3.66
C ARG A 4 -12.85 5.37 4.09
N ASP A 5 -12.87 6.29 3.13
CA ASP A 5 -12.66 7.72 3.35
C ASP A 5 -11.38 8.00 4.15
N PHE A 6 -10.28 7.35 3.76
CA PHE A 6 -8.96 7.46 4.39
C PHE A 6 -8.90 7.14 5.89
N LEU A 7 -9.91 6.46 6.47
CA LEU A 7 -9.94 6.14 7.90
C LEU A 7 -8.63 5.47 8.37
N PRO A 8 -7.98 5.98 9.44
CA PRO A 8 -6.79 5.34 10.01
C PRO A 8 -7.05 3.88 10.37
N THR A 9 -6.10 3.01 10.06
CA THR A 9 -6.20 1.59 10.40
C THR A 9 -5.20 1.25 11.49
N THR A 10 -5.71 0.87 12.66
CA THR A 10 -4.91 0.42 13.80
C THR A 10 -4.81 -1.10 13.81
N GLY A 11 -3.86 -1.63 14.57
CA GLY A 11 -3.68 -3.07 14.71
C GLY A 11 -2.22 -3.49 14.67
N LYS A 12 -2.00 -4.80 14.71
CA LYS A 12 -0.66 -5.39 14.72
C LYS A 12 -0.18 -5.66 13.30
N ILE A 13 1.00 -5.17 12.97
CA ILE A 13 1.70 -5.51 11.73
C ILE A 13 2.21 -6.95 11.84
N THR A 14 1.64 -7.85 11.06
CA THR A 14 1.97 -9.30 11.11
C THR A 14 3.16 -9.66 10.22
N ALA A 15 3.37 -8.90 9.14
CA ALA A 15 4.53 -8.98 8.27
C ALA A 15 4.94 -7.58 7.79
N TYR A 16 6.24 -7.34 7.71
CA TYR A 16 6.84 -6.11 7.23
C TYR A 16 8.11 -6.44 6.45
N TYR A 17 8.11 -6.15 5.15
CA TYR A 17 9.27 -6.21 4.28
C TYR A 17 9.29 -4.94 3.45
N SER A 18 10.24 -4.06 3.73
CA SER A 18 10.41 -2.81 2.99
C SER A 18 11.20 -3.05 1.70
N PRO A 19 10.91 -2.30 0.63
CA PRO A 19 11.69 -2.35 -0.59
C PRO A 19 13.08 -1.78 -0.35
N GLY A 20 13.97 -2.02 -1.30
CA GLY A 20 15.32 -1.47 -1.28
C GLY A 20 15.90 -1.32 -2.69
N GLY A 21 17.23 -1.33 -2.74
CA GLY A 21 17.98 -1.17 -3.98
C GLY A 21 18.41 0.28 -4.25
N PHE A 22 19.02 0.48 -5.41
CA PHE A 22 19.56 1.78 -5.80
C PHE A 22 18.47 2.86 -5.88
N GLY A 23 18.75 4.04 -5.31
CA GLY A 23 17.83 5.18 -5.36
C GLY A 23 16.61 5.05 -4.46
N VAL A 24 16.59 4.14 -3.49
CA VAL A 24 15.46 3.94 -2.56
C VAL A 24 15.93 4.07 -1.12
N ARG A 25 15.23 4.92 -0.36
CA ARG A 25 15.44 5.12 1.08
C ARG A 25 14.12 4.92 1.81
N ILE A 26 14.19 4.29 2.98
CA ILE A 26 13.06 4.08 3.88
C ILE A 26 13.37 4.74 5.21
N ASP A 27 12.51 5.64 5.65
CA ASP A 27 12.52 6.26 6.97
C ASP A 27 11.23 5.87 7.69
N GLY A 28 11.29 5.00 8.68
CA GLY A 28 10.08 4.55 9.37
C GLY A 28 10.38 3.93 10.73
N ASN A 29 9.33 3.81 11.55
CA ASN A 29 9.37 3.17 12.86
C ASN A 29 8.60 1.84 12.87
N ALA A 30 7.88 1.51 11.80
CA ALA A 30 7.15 0.25 11.68
C ALA A 30 8.11 -0.94 11.48
N TYR A 31 7.81 -2.05 12.15
CA TYR A 31 8.52 -3.32 12.01
C TYR A 31 7.55 -4.48 12.25
N ARG A 32 7.98 -5.71 11.94
CA ARG A 32 7.16 -6.91 12.17
C ARG A 32 6.83 -7.04 13.65
N GLY A 33 5.55 -7.11 13.97
CA GLY A 33 5.03 -7.21 15.34
C GLY A 33 4.68 -5.87 15.98
N TYR A 34 5.03 -4.74 15.35
CA TYR A 34 4.63 -3.41 15.80
C TYR A 34 3.10 -3.27 15.86
N VAL A 35 2.60 -2.61 16.91
CA VAL A 35 1.17 -2.32 17.08
C VAL A 35 0.95 -0.85 16.80
N VAL A 36 0.22 -0.54 15.73
CA VAL A 36 -0.10 0.83 15.33
C VAL A 36 -1.08 1.43 16.35
N PRO A 37 -0.67 2.45 17.13
CA PRO A 37 -1.53 3.04 18.15
C PRO A 37 -2.64 3.90 17.51
N PRO A 38 -3.82 4.04 18.16
CA PRO A 38 -4.89 4.91 17.69
C PRO A 38 -4.67 6.40 17.99
N TYR A 39 -3.69 6.74 18.82
CA TYR A 39 -3.56 8.07 19.42
C TYR A 39 -2.68 9.04 18.63
N TYR A 40 -1.94 8.55 17.64
CA TYR A 40 -1.00 9.34 16.85
C TYR A 40 -1.31 9.22 15.36
N ASP A 41 -0.55 9.92 14.53
CA ASP A 41 -0.66 9.82 13.09
C ASP A 41 -0.46 8.37 12.60
N SER A 42 -1.15 8.04 11.52
CA SER A 42 -1.17 6.75 10.84
C SER A 42 0.08 6.47 9.99
N LEU A 43 1.08 7.35 10.04
CA LEU A 43 2.34 7.19 9.30
C LEU A 43 3.12 5.96 9.78
N LEU A 44 3.27 4.98 8.91
CA LEU A 44 4.05 3.76 9.18
C LEU A 44 5.53 3.90 8.77
N ALA A 45 5.75 4.41 7.56
CA ALA A 45 7.05 4.66 6.99
C ALA A 45 6.93 5.69 5.86
N LYS A 46 7.99 6.47 5.66
CA LYS A 46 8.21 7.34 4.51
C LYS A 46 9.17 6.65 3.56
N MET A 47 8.74 6.43 2.33
CA MET A 47 9.58 5.94 1.25
C MET A 47 10.01 7.11 0.37
N THR A 48 11.31 7.26 0.16
CA THR A 48 11.88 8.28 -0.72
C THR A 48 12.59 7.60 -1.87
N VAL A 49 12.18 7.93 -3.08
CA VAL A 49 12.72 7.38 -4.32
C VAL A 49 13.40 8.50 -5.10
N TRP A 50 14.58 8.21 -5.62
CA TRP A 50 15.38 9.11 -6.45
C TRP A 50 15.60 8.45 -7.81
N GLY A 51 15.80 9.26 -8.87
CA GLY A 51 16.11 8.84 -10.23
C GLY A 51 16.65 10.02 -11.03
N ARG A 52 17.22 9.77 -12.21
CA ARG A 52 17.79 10.83 -13.07
C ARG A 52 16.74 11.53 -13.92
N THR A 53 15.65 10.85 -14.23
CA THR A 53 14.49 11.40 -14.95
C THR A 53 13.21 11.17 -14.17
N TRP A 54 12.15 11.88 -14.54
CA TRP A 54 10.84 11.72 -13.93
C TRP A 54 10.30 10.30 -14.12
N GLU A 55 10.41 9.77 -15.35
CA GLU A 55 9.98 8.42 -15.71
C GLU A 55 10.68 7.36 -14.85
N GLU A 56 12.00 7.50 -14.64
CA GLU A 56 12.76 6.59 -13.78
C GLU A 56 12.28 6.64 -12.33
N VAL A 57 11.95 7.83 -11.80
CA VAL A 57 11.41 7.98 -10.44
C VAL A 57 10.06 7.30 -10.32
N VAL A 58 9.15 7.54 -11.26
CA VAL A 58 7.80 6.96 -11.23
C VAL A 58 7.86 5.44 -11.36
N ASP A 59 8.63 4.92 -12.31
CA ASP A 59 8.76 3.46 -12.51
C ASP A 59 9.45 2.77 -11.34
N ARG A 60 10.48 3.40 -10.75
CA ARG A 60 11.13 2.89 -9.54
C ARG A 60 10.18 2.90 -8.35
N THR A 61 9.37 3.95 -8.22
CA THR A 61 8.36 4.07 -7.16
C THR A 61 7.29 2.98 -7.31
N HIS A 62 6.79 2.77 -8.53
CA HIS A 62 5.85 1.69 -8.85
C HIS A 62 6.40 0.31 -8.45
N ARG A 63 7.62 -0.03 -8.88
CA ARG A 63 8.31 -1.27 -8.45
C ARG A 63 8.46 -1.37 -6.93
N CYS A 64 8.87 -0.30 -6.26
CA CYS A 64 9.03 -0.31 -4.81
C CYS A 64 7.70 -0.58 -4.08
N LEU A 65 6.59 -0.03 -4.58
CA LEU A 65 5.26 -0.28 -4.03
C LEU A 65 4.83 -1.75 -4.21
N ASP A 66 5.24 -2.43 -5.29
CA ASP A 66 5.00 -3.87 -5.50
C ASP A 66 5.80 -4.74 -4.51
N GLU A 67 7.04 -4.36 -4.22
CA GLU A 67 7.91 -5.06 -3.29
C GLU A 67 7.55 -4.82 -1.82
N PHE A 68 6.86 -3.71 -1.51
CA PHE A 68 6.54 -3.33 -0.13
C PHE A 68 5.44 -4.23 0.43
N VAL A 69 5.81 -5.11 1.36
CA VAL A 69 4.86 -6.02 2.01
C VAL A 69 4.59 -5.55 3.43
N ILE A 70 3.37 -5.04 3.66
CA ILE A 70 2.83 -4.76 4.99
C ILE A 70 1.53 -5.56 5.15
N ARG A 71 1.43 -6.36 6.21
CA ARG A 71 0.25 -7.19 6.51
C ARG A 71 -0.28 -6.90 7.92
N GLY A 72 -1.58 -7.11 8.13
CA GLY A 72 -2.26 -6.92 9.41
C GLY A 72 -2.95 -5.56 9.57
N VAL A 73 -2.57 -4.57 8.75
CA VAL A 73 -3.23 -3.26 8.66
C VAL A 73 -3.40 -2.88 7.18
N LYS A 74 -4.45 -2.11 6.87
CA LYS A 74 -4.64 -1.52 5.53
C LYS A 74 -3.71 -0.31 5.37
N THR A 75 -3.24 -0.08 4.15
CA THR A 75 -2.27 0.98 3.82
C THR A 75 -2.71 1.78 2.61
N THR A 76 -2.04 2.89 2.34
CA THR A 76 -2.25 3.73 1.15
C THR A 76 -1.54 3.21 -0.10
N ILE A 77 -0.76 2.12 0.00
CA ILE A 77 0.02 1.54 -1.10
C ILE A 77 -0.82 1.28 -2.37
N PRO A 78 -2.02 0.69 -2.30
CA PRO A 78 -2.79 0.42 -3.52
C PRO A 78 -3.27 1.70 -4.23
N LEU A 79 -3.55 2.78 -3.48
CA LEU A 79 -3.85 4.09 -4.07
C LEU A 79 -2.62 4.66 -4.78
N TYR A 80 -1.44 4.61 -4.15
CA TYR A 80 -0.21 5.08 -4.78
C TYR A 80 0.14 4.29 -6.04
N HIS A 81 -0.17 2.99 -6.09
CA HIS A 81 -0.04 2.19 -7.31
C HIS A 81 -0.87 2.76 -8.45
N LYS A 82 -2.13 3.12 -8.19
CA LYS A 82 -3.00 3.74 -9.19
C LYS A 82 -2.46 5.09 -9.66
N ILE A 83 -1.92 5.90 -8.75
CA ILE A 83 -1.30 7.19 -9.11
C ILE A 83 -0.06 6.98 -10.00
N MET A 84 0.81 6.00 -9.70
CA MET A 84 1.99 5.73 -10.55
C MET A 84 1.63 5.24 -11.97
N GLN A 85 0.41 4.75 -12.15
CA GLN A 85 -0.12 4.26 -13.43
C GLN A 85 -0.95 5.31 -14.19
N ASP A 86 -1.39 6.37 -13.53
CA ASP A 86 -2.18 7.43 -14.14
C ASP A 86 -1.34 8.28 -15.09
N GLU A 87 -1.86 8.53 -16.30
CA GLU A 87 -1.09 9.21 -17.34
C GLU A 87 -0.84 10.69 -17.05
N GLU A 88 -1.78 11.38 -16.40
CA GLU A 88 -1.64 12.80 -16.00
C GLU A 88 -0.49 12.94 -15.01
N PHE A 89 -0.42 12.05 -14.02
CA PHE A 89 0.71 11.96 -13.09
C PHE A 89 2.02 11.61 -13.80
N ARG A 90 2.02 10.59 -14.67
CA ARG A 90 3.22 10.17 -15.41
C ARG A 90 3.76 11.25 -16.35
N ARG A 91 2.91 12.12 -16.91
CA ARG A 91 3.34 13.27 -17.71
C ARG A 91 3.83 14.47 -16.88
N GLY A 92 3.65 14.45 -15.56
CA GLY A 92 3.98 15.59 -14.70
C GLY A 92 2.98 16.75 -14.81
N ASP A 93 1.79 16.50 -15.35
CA ASP A 93 0.79 17.52 -15.68
C ASP A 93 -0.32 17.54 -14.61
N PHE A 94 0.03 17.88 -13.37
CA PHE A 94 -0.90 17.86 -12.25
C PHE A 94 -0.74 19.07 -11.34
N ASP A 95 -1.80 19.41 -10.62
CA ASP A 95 -1.86 20.52 -9.67
C ASP A 95 -2.35 20.06 -8.29
N ILE A 96 -2.58 21.02 -7.39
CA ILE A 96 -3.02 20.74 -6.02
C ILE A 96 -4.42 20.10 -5.92
N GLN A 97 -5.24 20.21 -6.96
CA GLN A 97 -6.59 19.63 -7.04
C GLN A 97 -6.61 18.25 -7.72
N TYR A 98 -5.45 17.77 -8.22
CA TYR A 98 -5.34 16.49 -8.93
C TYR A 98 -6.03 15.35 -8.20
N ILE A 99 -5.74 15.17 -6.91
CA ILE A 99 -6.33 14.09 -6.11
C ILE A 99 -7.84 14.29 -5.98
N ASP A 100 -8.33 15.49 -5.69
CA ASP A 100 -9.77 15.74 -5.55
C ASP A 100 -10.55 15.42 -6.83
N ARG A 101 -9.97 15.72 -8.01
CA ARG A 101 -10.56 15.39 -9.31
C ARG A 101 -10.51 13.90 -9.62
N LYS A 102 -9.37 13.27 -9.35
CA LYS A 102 -9.07 11.90 -9.79
C LYS A 102 -9.43 10.82 -8.79
N LEU A 103 -9.75 11.17 -7.55
CA LEU A 103 -9.91 10.20 -6.46
C LEU A 103 -10.88 9.07 -6.83
N ASN A 104 -12.04 9.38 -7.42
CA ASN A 104 -13.01 8.37 -7.83
C ASN A 104 -12.48 7.40 -8.90
N GLU A 105 -11.63 7.87 -9.81
CA GLU A 105 -10.98 7.05 -10.85
C GLU A 105 -9.84 6.21 -10.28
N LEU A 106 -9.13 6.75 -9.27
CA LEU A 106 -8.01 6.11 -8.59
C LEU A 106 -8.46 5.11 -7.51
N MET A 107 -9.73 5.15 -7.10
CA MET A 107 -10.28 4.17 -6.18
C MET A 107 -10.20 2.78 -6.80
N TYR A 108 -9.77 1.83 -5.98
CA TYR A 108 -9.63 0.43 -6.35
C TYR A 108 -10.70 -0.38 -5.63
N ASP A 109 -11.15 -1.45 -6.27
CA ASP A 109 -11.94 -2.44 -5.59
C ASP A 109 -11.06 -3.20 -4.60
N ASP A 110 -11.51 -3.36 -3.36
CA ASP A 110 -10.87 -4.25 -2.38
C ASP A 110 -11.15 -5.69 -2.78
N HIS A 111 -10.44 -6.16 -3.81
CA HIS A 111 -10.39 -7.57 -4.14
C HIS A 111 -9.72 -8.26 -2.96
N ARG A 112 -10.51 -8.99 -2.16
CA ARG A 112 -9.97 -9.93 -1.17
C ARG A 112 -8.85 -10.72 -1.82
N ASN A 113 -7.67 -10.71 -1.19
CA ASN A 113 -6.50 -11.37 -1.75
C ASN A 113 -6.86 -12.83 -2.04
N ARG A 114 -6.52 -13.35 -3.22
CA ARG A 114 -6.75 -14.78 -3.55
C ARG A 114 -6.20 -15.69 -2.45
N ALA A 115 -5.09 -15.31 -1.82
CA ALA A 115 -4.53 -16.01 -0.68
C ALA A 115 -5.52 -16.07 0.51
N ASP A 116 -6.23 -15.00 0.81
CA ASP A 116 -7.24 -14.97 1.88
C ASP A 116 -8.42 -15.89 1.56
N MET A 117 -8.85 -15.92 0.29
CA MET A 117 -9.89 -16.87 -0.17
C MET A 117 -9.45 -18.32 -0.03
N VAL A 118 -8.19 -18.63 -0.37
CA VAL A 118 -7.61 -19.98 -0.19
C VAL A 118 -7.54 -20.35 1.28
N VAL A 119 -7.13 -19.43 2.16
CA VAL A 119 -7.11 -19.66 3.61
C VAL A 119 -8.51 -19.91 4.16
N ILE A 120 -9.51 -19.14 3.73
CA ILE A 120 -10.91 -19.33 4.13
C ILE A 120 -11.43 -20.70 3.67
N LEU A 121 -11.18 -21.07 2.40
CA LEU A 121 -11.54 -22.38 1.86
C LEU A 121 -10.84 -23.51 2.62
N ALA A 122 -9.53 -23.40 2.87
CA ALA A 122 -8.77 -24.40 3.61
C ALA A 122 -9.27 -24.55 5.06
N ALA A 123 -9.58 -23.44 5.73
CA ALA A 123 -10.16 -23.44 7.07
C ALA A 123 -11.55 -24.10 7.08
N ALA A 124 -12.39 -23.81 6.09
CA ALA A 124 -13.72 -24.42 5.95
C ALA A 124 -13.63 -25.93 5.71
N VAL A 125 -12.75 -26.38 4.80
CA VAL A 125 -12.50 -27.81 4.54
C VAL A 125 -11.96 -28.50 5.80
N ALA A 126 -10.99 -27.89 6.49
CA ALA A 126 -10.43 -28.45 7.71
C ALA A 126 -11.50 -28.58 8.82
N ALA A 127 -12.37 -27.59 8.98
CA ALA A 127 -13.48 -27.64 9.94
C ALA A 127 -14.52 -28.71 9.58
N TYR A 128 -14.81 -28.89 8.29
CA TYR A 128 -15.75 -29.91 7.80
C TYR A 128 -15.19 -31.33 7.94
N SER A 129 -13.91 -31.55 7.63
CA SER A 129 -13.25 -32.87 7.70
C SER A 129 -13.04 -33.40 9.13
N ARG A 130 -13.29 -32.58 10.15
CA ARG A 130 -13.22 -32.95 11.57
C ARG A 130 -14.58 -33.32 12.18
N ARG A 131 -15.64 -33.39 11.37
CA ARG A 131 -16.91 -34.04 11.70
C ARG A 131 -16.97 -35.41 11.06
#